data_AF-A0A1H1WNK5-F1
#
_entry.id   AF-A0A1H1WNK5-F1
#
_cell.length_a   1.000
_cell.length_b   1.000
_cell.length_c   1.000
_cell.angle_alpha   90.00
_cell.angle_beta   90.00
_cell.angle_gamma   90.00
#
_symmetry.space_group_name_H-M   'P 1'
#
loop_
_entity.id
_entity.type
_entity.pdbx_description
1 polymer ?
#
loop_
_entity_poly.entity_id
_entity_poly.type
_entity_poly.pdbx_seq_one_letter_code
_entity_poly.pdbx_strand_id
1 'polypeptide(L)'
;MIGRNLIFGECTEPDLEDYDYPGRFIDRARGKFLSQRALERHRADYQQAEGNGDQTRLVSGHFLELSDHPRQEWNDLWLLTEIFHEGKQPQVLEESVTSDTTANKDDFHQGYRNRFLATPWAVFYRPALQHPKPRVLGSQTALVTGPKGEEIHCDQYGRIKVQFHWDREGQADDKTSCWMRVSSSWAGDRYGAIAIPRIGMEVLVTFLEGDPDQPLVTGCLYHKENLVPYELPANKTRTVFKTLSSPGGGGYNELRIEDKKGAEQIYLHAQRDWDENVEHDQKIRVGNERHDTVEKNTYTELKAKEHRTTIADRKSEVRMDDHLTIGENQHVKLGTAQLTSFGKEIHLKAWDKIVIVAGMELTVKAGGSFIKLDAGGITVVGPVIKINAGGSAGSGTGIGIKPPVLPGAADSDIAGEYRLRLSAVPPRRCRHRQCARNAWHGPNVTLRLWPHDKGRHHA
;
A
#
# COMPACT_ATOMS: atom_id res chain seq x y z
N MET A 1 45.44 -43.35 -7.01
CA MET A 1 46.70 -42.69 -6.56
C MET A 1 46.45 -41.18 -6.59
N ILE A 2 46.85 -40.46 -5.54
CA ILE A 2 46.52 -39.07 -5.24
C ILE A 2 47.27 -38.10 -6.19
N GLY A 3 46.63 -37.02 -6.62
CA GLY A 3 47.28 -35.86 -7.23
C GLY A 3 46.31 -34.72 -7.50
N ARG A 4 46.33 -33.69 -6.65
CA ARG A 4 45.42 -32.54 -6.58
C ARG A 4 46.13 -31.27 -7.09
N ASN A 5 45.35 -30.37 -7.73
CA ASN A 5 45.44 -28.89 -7.83
C ASN A 5 45.42 -28.39 -9.29
N LEU A 6 44.27 -27.89 -9.80
CA LEU A 6 43.64 -26.57 -9.60
C LEU A 6 44.40 -25.44 -10.30
N ILE A 7 43.92 -25.00 -11.48
CA ILE A 7 44.07 -23.63 -12.00
C ILE A 7 42.86 -23.29 -12.93
N PHE A 8 42.19 -22.17 -12.59
CA PHE A 8 41.17 -21.36 -13.30
C PHE A 8 39.90 -22.01 -13.85
N GLY A 9 38.77 -21.62 -13.24
CA GLY A 9 37.42 -21.95 -13.69
C GLY A 9 37.09 -21.23 -14.98
N GLU A 10 37.06 -21.99 -16.08
CA GLU A 10 36.13 -21.75 -17.16
C GLU A 10 34.72 -21.87 -16.57
N CYS A 11 33.97 -20.76 -16.59
CA CYS A 11 32.52 -20.84 -16.53
C CYS A 11 32.11 -21.53 -17.83
N THR A 12 32.10 -22.86 -17.81
CA THR A 12 31.55 -23.68 -18.89
C THR A 12 30.06 -23.43 -18.89
N GLU A 13 29.66 -22.40 -19.63
CA GLU A 13 28.26 -22.26 -20.03
C GLU A 13 27.85 -23.59 -20.71
N PRO A 14 26.68 -24.15 -20.36
CA PRO A 14 26.24 -25.39 -20.97
C PRO A 14 26.10 -25.20 -22.49
N ASP A 15 26.48 -26.21 -23.28
CA ASP A 15 26.40 -26.16 -24.76
C ASP A 15 24.99 -25.83 -25.30
N LEU A 16 23.96 -26.05 -24.49
CA LEU A 16 22.58 -25.64 -24.74
C LEU A 16 21.89 -25.23 -23.43
N GLU A 17 21.25 -24.06 -23.42
CA GLU A 17 20.47 -23.53 -22.30
C GLU A 17 19.00 -23.35 -22.71
N ASP A 18 18.09 -23.66 -21.79
CA ASP A 18 16.66 -23.35 -21.89
C ASP A 18 16.24 -22.43 -20.74
N TYR A 19 15.63 -21.30 -21.08
CA TYR A 19 15.24 -20.23 -20.17
C TYR A 19 13.79 -19.84 -20.39
N ASP A 20 13.01 -19.82 -19.31
CA ASP A 20 11.59 -19.45 -19.33
C ASP A 20 11.22 -18.53 -18.15
N TYR A 21 10.34 -17.57 -18.40
CA TYR A 21 9.76 -16.67 -17.42
C TYR A 21 8.30 -16.36 -17.76
N PRO A 22 7.36 -16.41 -16.79
CA PRO A 22 7.54 -16.71 -15.37
C PRO A 22 7.52 -18.21 -15.05
N GLY A 23 8.38 -18.66 -14.13
CA GLY A 23 8.49 -20.07 -13.73
C GLY A 23 7.37 -20.62 -12.83
N ARG A 24 6.36 -19.81 -12.49
CA ARG A 24 5.16 -20.21 -11.69
C ARG A 24 5.48 -20.77 -10.30
N PHE A 25 6.43 -20.14 -9.60
CA PHE A 25 6.73 -20.41 -8.20
C PHE A 25 7.04 -19.12 -7.46
N ILE A 26 6.87 -19.15 -6.14
CA ILE A 26 7.22 -18.03 -5.25
C ILE A 26 8.51 -18.36 -4.49
N ASP A 27 8.67 -19.62 -4.07
CA ASP A 27 9.82 -20.10 -3.31
C ASP A 27 10.92 -20.67 -4.21
N ARG A 28 12.18 -20.36 -3.90
CA ARG A 28 13.36 -20.80 -4.66
C ARG A 28 13.54 -22.32 -4.67
N ALA A 29 13.23 -23.03 -3.59
CA ALA A 29 13.28 -24.49 -3.51
C ALA A 29 12.25 -25.11 -4.46
N ARG A 30 11.04 -24.54 -4.52
CA ARG A 30 10.02 -24.96 -5.50
C ARG A 30 10.48 -24.69 -6.93
N GLY A 31 11.10 -23.53 -7.16
CA GLY A 31 11.67 -23.19 -8.47
C GLY A 31 12.74 -24.17 -8.92
N LYS A 32 13.70 -24.49 -8.05
CA LYS A 32 14.75 -25.50 -8.32
C LYS A 32 14.15 -26.88 -8.64
N PHE A 33 13.09 -27.27 -7.93
CA PHE A 33 12.41 -28.53 -8.18
C PHE A 33 11.69 -28.54 -9.55
N LEU A 34 11.02 -27.45 -9.92
CA LEU A 34 10.33 -27.34 -11.20
C LEU A 34 11.31 -27.27 -12.38
N SER A 35 12.41 -26.52 -12.25
CA SER A 35 13.46 -26.47 -13.29
C SER A 35 14.16 -27.82 -13.45
N GLN A 36 14.44 -28.54 -12.36
CA GLN A 36 14.94 -29.90 -12.42
C GLN A 36 13.97 -30.83 -13.17
N ARG A 37 12.67 -30.74 -12.91
CA ARG A 37 11.66 -31.51 -13.66
C ARG A 37 11.56 -31.11 -15.13
N ALA A 38 11.79 -29.84 -15.46
CA ALA A 38 11.85 -29.38 -16.85
C ALA A 38 13.06 -29.97 -17.57
N LEU A 39 14.24 -29.94 -16.93
CA LEU A 39 15.45 -30.55 -17.46
C LEU A 39 15.31 -32.07 -17.63
N GLU A 40 14.75 -32.77 -16.64
CA GLU A 40 14.44 -34.20 -16.74
C GLU A 40 13.50 -34.49 -17.92
N ARG A 41 12.51 -33.63 -18.17
CA ARG A 41 11.62 -33.74 -19.33
C ARG A 41 12.36 -33.54 -20.66
N HIS A 42 13.21 -32.54 -20.76
CA HIS A 42 14.03 -32.29 -21.96
C HIS A 42 15.05 -33.39 -22.23
N ARG A 43 15.41 -34.19 -21.21
CA ARG A 43 16.33 -35.32 -21.33
C ARG A 43 15.63 -36.68 -21.39
N ALA A 44 14.30 -36.71 -21.37
CA ALA A 44 13.55 -37.96 -21.33
C ALA A 44 13.67 -38.76 -22.64
N ASP A 45 14.04 -38.10 -23.73
CA ASP A 45 14.21 -38.67 -25.08
C ASP A 45 15.68 -38.69 -25.55
N TYR A 46 16.64 -38.30 -24.71
CA TYR A 46 18.06 -38.33 -25.07
C TYR A 46 18.54 -39.76 -25.44
N GLN A 47 17.92 -40.77 -24.83
CA GLN A 47 18.14 -42.17 -25.14
C GLN A 47 16.80 -42.92 -25.18
N GLN A 48 16.47 -43.45 -26.36
CA GLN A 48 15.26 -44.22 -26.61
C GLN A 48 15.64 -45.52 -27.32
N ALA A 49 14.89 -46.58 -27.01
CA ALA A 49 14.92 -47.85 -27.73
C ALA A 49 13.56 -48.07 -28.40
N GLU A 50 13.60 -48.46 -29.66
CA GLU A 50 12.44 -48.97 -30.37
C GLU A 50 12.59 -50.49 -30.48
N GLY A 51 11.50 -51.22 -30.19
CA GLY A 51 11.49 -52.67 -30.26
C GLY A 51 10.18 -53.20 -30.79
N ASN A 52 10.22 -54.42 -31.29
CA ASN A 52 9.05 -55.17 -31.74
C ASN A 52 9.06 -56.56 -31.10
N GLY A 53 7.89 -57.09 -30.76
CA GLY A 53 7.76 -58.40 -30.15
C GLY A 53 6.36 -58.98 -30.28
N ASP A 54 6.18 -60.20 -29.77
CA ASP A 54 4.92 -60.94 -29.74
C ASP A 54 4.40 -61.13 -28.30
N GLN A 55 5.06 -60.51 -27.32
CA GLN A 55 4.65 -60.58 -25.91
C GLN A 55 3.34 -59.82 -25.65
N THR A 56 2.30 -60.54 -25.25
CA THR A 56 0.94 -59.98 -25.05
C THR A 56 0.78 -59.16 -23.78
N ARG A 57 1.69 -59.35 -22.82
CA ARG A 57 1.62 -58.76 -21.47
C ARG A 57 2.34 -57.42 -21.33
N LEU A 58 2.95 -56.90 -22.39
CA LEU A 58 3.62 -55.60 -22.32
C LEU A 58 2.58 -54.49 -22.14
N VAL A 59 2.83 -53.57 -21.21
CA VAL A 59 1.96 -52.43 -20.92
C VAL A 59 2.81 -51.18 -20.71
N SER A 60 2.39 -50.04 -21.26
CA SER A 60 3.06 -48.75 -21.02
C SER A 60 3.10 -48.43 -19.51
N GLY A 61 4.16 -47.79 -19.06
CA GLY A 61 4.44 -47.49 -17.65
C GLY A 61 5.09 -48.64 -16.86
N HIS A 62 5.36 -49.78 -17.49
CA HIS A 62 6.05 -50.91 -16.86
C HIS A 62 7.49 -51.06 -17.37
N PHE A 63 8.34 -51.66 -16.54
CA PHE A 63 9.70 -52.03 -16.95
C PHE A 63 9.69 -53.37 -17.68
N LEU A 64 10.39 -53.41 -18.81
CA LEU A 64 10.80 -54.60 -19.54
C LEU A 64 12.27 -54.88 -19.21
N GLU A 65 12.56 -56.06 -18.69
CA GLU A 65 13.93 -56.56 -18.58
C GLU A 65 14.36 -57.11 -19.94
N LEU A 66 15.42 -56.54 -20.53
CA LEU A 66 15.98 -57.04 -21.78
C LEU A 66 17.11 -58.02 -21.46
N SER A 67 17.13 -59.18 -22.12
CA SER A 67 18.19 -60.19 -22.01
C SER A 67 18.67 -60.64 -23.40
N ASP A 68 19.85 -61.26 -23.45
CA ASP A 68 20.47 -61.83 -24.66
C ASP A 68 20.71 -60.86 -25.84
N HIS A 69 20.68 -59.55 -25.59
CA HIS A 69 21.06 -58.55 -26.57
C HIS A 69 22.59 -58.59 -26.83
N PRO A 70 23.06 -58.58 -28.10
CA PRO A 70 24.48 -58.68 -28.44
C PRO A 70 25.37 -57.61 -27.79
N ARG A 71 24.81 -56.44 -27.53
CA ARG A 71 25.44 -55.40 -26.69
C ARG A 71 25.05 -55.62 -25.24
N GLN A 72 26.02 -56.05 -24.42
CA GLN A 72 25.80 -56.38 -23.02
C GLN A 72 25.20 -55.21 -22.22
N GLU A 73 25.58 -53.98 -22.52
CA GLU A 73 25.09 -52.75 -21.86
C GLU A 73 23.59 -52.50 -22.01
N TRP A 74 22.92 -53.15 -22.97
CA TRP A 74 21.48 -52.98 -23.18
C TRP A 74 20.63 -54.02 -22.47
N ASN A 75 21.26 -55.06 -21.91
CA ASN A 75 20.59 -56.06 -21.09
C ASN A 75 20.34 -55.50 -19.68
N ASP A 76 19.41 -54.54 -19.59
CA ASP A 76 19.02 -53.83 -18.38
C ASP A 76 17.50 -53.64 -18.37
N LEU A 77 16.98 -52.91 -17.38
CA LEU A 77 15.57 -52.52 -17.28
C LEU A 77 15.26 -51.31 -18.17
N TRP A 78 14.18 -51.42 -18.93
CA TRP A 78 13.69 -50.40 -19.85
C TRP A 78 12.24 -50.05 -19.54
N LEU A 79 11.95 -48.79 -19.26
CA LEU A 79 10.59 -48.30 -19.05
C LEU A 79 9.88 -48.19 -20.41
N LEU A 80 8.81 -48.95 -20.59
CA LEU A 80 7.95 -48.86 -21.77
C LEU A 80 7.14 -47.56 -21.73
N THR A 81 7.40 -46.62 -22.63
CA THR A 81 6.72 -45.32 -22.70
C THR A 81 5.52 -45.37 -23.64
N GLU A 82 5.62 -46.12 -24.73
CA GLU A 82 4.55 -46.32 -25.70
C GLU A 82 4.52 -47.77 -26.17
N ILE A 83 3.32 -48.32 -26.37
CA ILE A 83 3.15 -49.66 -26.95
C ILE A 83 1.97 -49.64 -27.90
N PHE A 84 2.22 -50.10 -29.11
CA PHE A 84 1.23 -50.31 -30.14
C PHE A 84 0.98 -51.80 -30.31
N HIS A 85 -0.21 -52.26 -29.95
CA HIS A 85 -0.63 -53.65 -30.10
C HIS A 85 -1.36 -53.84 -31.43
N GLU A 86 -0.97 -54.85 -32.21
CA GLU A 86 -1.61 -55.21 -33.47
C GLU A 86 -1.96 -56.70 -33.46
N GLY A 87 -3.26 -57.01 -33.56
CA GLY A 87 -3.75 -58.38 -33.68
C GLY A 87 -4.50 -58.56 -34.98
N LYS A 88 -4.22 -59.66 -35.70
CA LYS A 88 -4.94 -60.08 -36.91
C LYS A 88 -5.47 -61.50 -36.74
N GLN A 89 -6.77 -61.65 -36.86
CA GLN A 89 -7.44 -62.96 -36.83
C GLN A 89 -7.92 -63.30 -38.24
N PRO A 90 -7.56 -64.46 -38.81
CA PRO A 90 -8.14 -64.91 -40.07
C PRO A 90 -9.63 -65.18 -39.86
N GLN A 91 -10.47 -64.75 -40.80
CA GLN A 91 -11.91 -65.04 -40.76
C GLN A 91 -12.14 -66.55 -40.88
N VAL A 92 -13.07 -67.06 -40.06
CA VAL A 92 -13.52 -68.46 -40.07
C VAL A 92 -14.58 -68.62 -41.15
N LEU A 93 -14.14 -68.90 -42.37
CA LEU A 93 -14.91 -69.61 -43.38
C LEU A 93 -13.94 -70.60 -44.01
N GLU A 94 -14.15 -71.89 -43.75
CA GLU A 94 -13.28 -73.03 -44.06
C GLU A 94 -13.04 -73.29 -45.57
N GLU A 95 -13.17 -72.30 -46.45
CA GLU A 95 -13.10 -72.54 -47.89
C GLU A 95 -12.53 -71.36 -48.69
N SER A 96 -11.35 -70.86 -48.30
CA SER A 96 -10.39 -70.24 -49.23
C SER A 96 -9.10 -69.87 -48.48
N VAL A 97 -8.23 -70.85 -48.25
CA VAL A 97 -6.83 -70.54 -47.98
C VAL A 97 -6.19 -70.19 -49.31
N THR A 98 -6.17 -68.90 -49.67
CA THR A 98 -5.06 -68.36 -50.46
C THR A 98 -4.03 -67.80 -49.48
N SER A 99 -3.48 -68.69 -48.66
CA SER A 99 -2.15 -68.44 -48.08
C SER A 99 -1.20 -68.30 -49.26
N ASP A 100 -0.39 -67.22 -49.26
CA ASP A 100 0.66 -66.92 -50.24
C ASP A 100 0.23 -66.49 -51.65
N THR A 101 -0.33 -65.29 -51.83
CA THR A 101 -0.26 -64.60 -53.14
C THR A 101 0.47 -63.26 -53.14
N THR A 102 1.22 -62.95 -52.08
CA THR A 102 2.29 -61.95 -52.13
C THR A 102 3.58 -62.62 -51.68
N ALA A 103 4.59 -62.68 -52.55
CA ALA A 103 5.91 -63.26 -52.26
C ALA A 103 6.72 -62.48 -51.20
N ASN A 104 6.08 -61.52 -50.52
CA ASN A 104 6.68 -60.66 -49.52
C ASN A 104 6.35 -61.22 -48.13
N LYS A 105 7.27 -62.00 -47.56
CA LYS A 105 7.12 -62.65 -46.23
C LYS A 105 7.02 -61.68 -45.05
N ASP A 106 7.17 -60.38 -45.30
CA ASP A 106 7.16 -59.32 -44.28
C ASP A 106 5.76 -58.73 -44.02
N ASP A 107 4.73 -59.10 -44.79
CA ASP A 107 3.38 -58.65 -44.49
C ASP A 107 2.77 -59.46 -43.32
N PHE A 108 2.35 -58.75 -42.27
CA PHE A 108 1.71 -59.36 -41.10
C PHE A 108 0.28 -59.79 -41.47
N HIS A 109 0.05 -61.10 -41.61
CA HIS A 109 -1.24 -61.63 -42.10
C HIS A 109 -2.10 -62.28 -41.00
N GLN A 110 -1.50 -62.76 -39.92
CA GLN A 110 -2.18 -63.44 -38.81
C GLN A 110 -1.34 -63.35 -37.53
N GLY A 111 -2.00 -63.37 -36.36
CA GLY A 111 -1.36 -63.47 -35.05
C GLY A 111 -1.40 -62.16 -34.27
N TYR A 112 -0.48 -62.01 -33.33
CA TYR A 112 -0.30 -60.81 -32.51
C TYR A 112 1.13 -60.33 -32.61
N ARG A 113 1.32 -59.01 -32.71
CA ARG A 113 2.60 -58.34 -32.54
C ARG A 113 2.40 -57.03 -31.80
N ASN A 114 3.46 -56.53 -31.21
CA ASN A 114 3.55 -55.18 -30.70
C ASN A 114 4.79 -54.48 -31.22
N ARG A 115 4.72 -53.16 -31.23
CA ARG A 115 5.86 -52.26 -31.36
C ARG A 115 5.86 -51.36 -30.14
N PHE A 116 7.01 -51.13 -29.54
CA PHE A 116 7.13 -50.35 -28.32
C PHE A 116 8.29 -49.36 -28.40
N LEU A 117 8.11 -48.24 -27.71
CA LEU A 117 9.17 -47.31 -27.35
C LEU A 117 9.50 -47.50 -25.88
N ALA A 118 10.79 -47.49 -25.57
CA ALA A 118 11.28 -47.63 -24.22
C ALA A 118 12.41 -46.64 -23.92
N THR A 119 12.54 -46.25 -22.66
CA THR A 119 13.67 -45.45 -22.17
C THR A 119 14.39 -46.23 -21.06
N PRO A 120 15.72 -46.10 -20.90
CA PRO A 120 16.44 -46.82 -19.85
C PRO A 120 15.92 -46.47 -18.45
N TRP A 121 15.97 -47.40 -17.49
CA TRP A 121 15.47 -47.14 -16.13
C TRP A 121 16.21 -46.00 -15.41
N ALA A 122 17.45 -45.70 -15.79
CA ALA A 122 18.24 -44.60 -15.25
C ALA A 122 17.69 -43.22 -15.66
N VAL A 123 16.86 -43.13 -16.70
CA VAL A 123 16.25 -41.88 -17.17
C VAL A 123 14.99 -41.58 -16.36
N PHE A 124 14.97 -40.43 -15.69
CA PHE A 124 13.78 -39.95 -14.99
C PHE A 124 12.72 -39.45 -15.97
N TYR A 125 11.81 -40.34 -16.39
CA TYR A 125 10.75 -39.96 -17.31
C TYR A 125 9.82 -38.88 -16.74
N ARG A 126 9.54 -37.86 -17.56
CA ARG A 126 8.55 -36.81 -17.30
C ARG A 126 7.68 -36.65 -18.54
N PRO A 127 6.34 -36.64 -18.41
CA PRO A 127 5.45 -36.49 -19.56
C PRO A 127 5.61 -35.11 -20.21
N ALA A 128 5.43 -35.06 -21.53
CA ALA A 128 5.40 -33.83 -22.31
C ALA A 128 4.23 -32.94 -21.88
N LEU A 129 4.43 -31.60 -21.93
CA LEU A 129 3.39 -30.62 -21.61
C LEU A 129 2.50 -30.36 -22.83
N GLN A 130 1.73 -31.36 -23.24
CA GLN A 130 0.85 -31.25 -24.43
C GLN A 130 -0.43 -30.45 -24.18
N HIS A 131 -0.84 -30.29 -22.92
CA HIS A 131 -2.04 -29.56 -22.56
C HIS A 131 -1.69 -28.11 -22.19
N PRO A 132 -2.02 -27.12 -23.04
CA PRO A 132 -1.75 -25.73 -22.73
C PRO A 132 -2.59 -25.27 -21.54
N LYS A 133 -2.00 -24.42 -20.67
CA LYS A 133 -2.73 -23.80 -19.57
C LYS A 133 -3.79 -22.84 -20.15
N PRO A 134 -5.02 -22.80 -19.58
CA PRO A 134 -6.01 -21.78 -19.94
C PRO A 134 -5.45 -20.37 -19.78
N ARG A 135 -5.85 -19.46 -20.68
CA ARG A 135 -5.42 -18.06 -20.66
C ARG A 135 -6.60 -17.11 -20.71
N VAL A 136 -6.52 -16.01 -19.97
CA VAL A 136 -7.44 -14.87 -20.10
C VAL A 136 -6.76 -13.81 -20.95
N LEU A 137 -7.31 -13.56 -22.15
CA LEU A 137 -6.66 -12.70 -23.16
C LEU A 137 -6.84 -11.20 -22.90
N GLY A 138 -7.62 -10.81 -21.90
CA GLY A 138 -7.90 -9.40 -21.60
C GLY A 138 -8.27 -9.20 -20.14
N SER A 139 -8.60 -7.95 -19.82
CA SER A 139 -9.09 -7.61 -18.50
C SER A 139 -10.57 -7.96 -18.37
N GLN A 140 -10.99 -8.32 -17.17
CA GLN A 140 -12.39 -8.60 -16.81
C GLN A 140 -12.79 -7.73 -15.63
N THR A 141 -14.08 -7.52 -15.45
CA THR A 141 -14.62 -6.81 -14.28
C THR A 141 -14.94 -7.78 -13.16
N ALA A 142 -14.81 -7.34 -11.91
CA ALA A 142 -15.18 -8.08 -10.72
C ALA A 142 -15.71 -7.13 -9.63
N LEU A 143 -16.45 -7.65 -8.66
CA LEU A 143 -16.97 -6.86 -7.53
C LEU A 143 -16.10 -7.07 -6.30
N VAL A 144 -15.75 -5.99 -5.60
CA VAL A 144 -14.95 -6.09 -4.37
C VAL A 144 -15.77 -6.73 -3.24
N THR A 145 -15.19 -7.71 -2.56
CA THR A 145 -15.82 -8.50 -1.50
C THR A 145 -15.08 -8.39 -0.17
N GLY A 146 -15.78 -8.79 0.91
CA GLY A 146 -15.21 -8.83 2.25
C GLY A 146 -16.21 -9.35 3.30
N PRO A 147 -15.82 -9.33 4.58
CA PRO A 147 -16.65 -9.79 5.68
C PRO A 147 -17.97 -9.00 5.78
N LYS A 148 -19.01 -9.67 6.27
CA LYS A 148 -20.31 -9.05 6.49
C LYS A 148 -20.20 -7.90 7.49
N GLY A 149 -20.67 -6.72 7.11
CA GLY A 149 -20.71 -5.52 7.96
C GLY A 149 -19.48 -4.62 7.84
N GLU A 150 -18.47 -5.00 7.06
CA GLU A 150 -17.36 -4.11 6.71
C GLU A 150 -17.67 -3.33 5.43
N GLU A 151 -17.16 -2.09 5.33
CA GLU A 151 -17.19 -1.30 4.09
C GLU A 151 -15.84 -1.38 3.33
N ILE A 152 -14.75 -1.63 4.06
CA ILE A 152 -13.39 -1.65 3.52
C ILE A 152 -12.70 -2.90 4.05
N HIS A 153 -12.25 -3.77 3.15
CA HIS A 153 -11.52 -5.00 3.50
C HIS A 153 -10.21 -5.09 2.73
N CYS A 154 -9.10 -4.79 3.41
CA CYS A 154 -7.76 -4.87 2.83
C CYS A 154 -6.74 -5.43 3.82
N ASP A 155 -5.62 -5.92 3.29
CA ASP A 155 -4.49 -6.37 4.11
C ASP A 155 -3.36 -5.31 4.22
N GLN A 156 -2.26 -5.68 4.87
CA GLN A 156 -1.10 -4.81 5.08
C GLN A 156 -0.42 -4.30 3.79
N TYR A 157 -0.77 -4.83 2.63
CA TYR A 157 -0.24 -4.42 1.33
C TYR A 157 -1.27 -3.65 0.49
N GLY A 158 -2.44 -3.31 1.07
CA GLY A 158 -3.54 -2.67 0.34
C GLY A 158 -4.19 -3.60 -0.69
N ARG A 159 -4.05 -4.91 -0.53
CA ARG A 159 -4.70 -5.90 -1.41
C ARG A 159 -6.17 -6.03 -1.04
N ILE A 160 -7.00 -6.39 -2.01
CA ILE A 160 -8.43 -6.62 -1.84
C ILE A 160 -8.82 -8.03 -2.29
N LYS A 161 -10.06 -8.42 -2.01
CA LYS A 161 -10.70 -9.63 -2.55
C LYS A 161 -11.86 -9.24 -3.44
N VAL A 162 -12.18 -10.10 -4.42
CA VAL A 162 -13.24 -9.83 -5.39
C VAL A 162 -14.03 -11.09 -5.71
N GLN A 163 -15.28 -10.92 -6.15
CA GLN A 163 -16.11 -11.94 -6.78
C GLN A 163 -16.05 -11.75 -8.30
N PHE A 164 -15.60 -12.77 -9.03
CA PHE A 164 -15.69 -12.79 -10.49
C PHE A 164 -17.10 -13.20 -10.94
N HIS A 165 -17.54 -12.66 -12.08
CA HIS A 165 -18.87 -12.92 -12.65
C HIS A 165 -19.11 -14.38 -13.06
N TRP A 166 -18.03 -15.10 -13.39
CA TRP A 166 -18.09 -16.51 -13.78
C TRP A 166 -17.97 -17.47 -12.59
N ASP A 167 -17.61 -16.97 -11.41
CA ASP A 167 -17.54 -17.79 -10.21
C ASP A 167 -18.95 -17.94 -9.61
N ARG A 168 -19.46 -19.17 -9.70
CA ARG A 168 -20.80 -19.56 -9.24
C ARG A 168 -20.80 -20.15 -7.83
N GLU A 169 -19.63 -20.50 -7.31
CA GLU A 169 -19.46 -21.14 -6.00
C GLU A 169 -19.14 -20.12 -4.92
N GLY A 170 -18.52 -18.99 -5.30
CA GLY A 170 -18.27 -17.85 -4.42
C GLY A 170 -19.54 -17.30 -3.76
N GLN A 171 -19.39 -16.88 -2.50
CA GLN A 171 -20.49 -16.37 -1.67
C GLN A 171 -20.42 -14.85 -1.50
N ALA A 172 -19.62 -14.16 -2.33
CA ALA A 172 -19.33 -12.74 -2.23
C ALA A 172 -18.82 -12.29 -0.85
N ASP A 173 -18.00 -13.13 -0.22
CA ASP A 173 -17.47 -12.97 1.13
C ASP A 173 -15.93 -12.86 1.15
N ASP A 174 -15.34 -12.85 2.34
CA ASP A 174 -13.89 -12.79 2.54
C ASP A 174 -13.15 -14.08 2.14
N LYS A 175 -13.84 -15.15 1.72
CA LYS A 175 -13.22 -16.43 1.32
C LYS A 175 -13.31 -16.69 -0.19
N THR A 176 -14.01 -15.82 -0.89
CA THR A 176 -14.30 -15.95 -2.32
C THR A 176 -13.04 -15.99 -3.19
N SER A 177 -12.04 -15.16 -2.88
CA SER A 177 -10.82 -15.08 -3.70
C SER A 177 -9.54 -14.98 -2.88
N CYS A 178 -8.41 -15.15 -3.57
CA CYS A 178 -7.10 -14.77 -3.03
C CYS A 178 -6.99 -13.23 -2.90
N TRP A 179 -5.94 -12.78 -2.20
CA TRP A 179 -5.60 -11.37 -2.09
C TRP A 179 -5.00 -10.85 -3.40
N MET A 180 -5.65 -9.87 -4.01
CA MET A 180 -5.24 -9.22 -5.25
C MET A 180 -4.60 -7.87 -4.99
N ARG A 181 -3.43 -7.64 -5.61
CA ARG A 181 -2.80 -6.31 -5.60
C ARG A 181 -3.64 -5.32 -6.40
N VAL A 182 -3.66 -4.08 -5.93
CA VAL A 182 -4.33 -2.96 -6.58
C VAL A 182 -3.27 -2.04 -7.15
N SER A 183 -3.39 -1.73 -8.43
CA SER A 183 -2.57 -0.75 -9.12
C SER A 183 -2.80 0.63 -8.51
N SER A 184 -1.72 1.33 -8.18
CA SER A 184 -1.75 2.73 -7.77
C SER A 184 -1.21 3.60 -8.89
N SER A 185 -1.67 4.86 -8.97
CA SER A 185 -1.13 5.85 -9.90
C SER A 185 0.33 6.21 -9.59
N TRP A 186 0.78 6.06 -8.34
CA TRP A 186 2.17 6.29 -7.94
C TRP A 186 2.51 5.47 -6.68
N ALA A 187 3.50 4.59 -6.74
CA ALA A 187 3.89 3.73 -5.62
C ALA A 187 5.41 3.66 -5.47
N GLY A 188 5.93 4.14 -4.34
CA GLY A 188 7.34 4.05 -3.93
C GLY A 188 7.50 3.42 -2.55
N ASP A 189 8.74 3.33 -2.05
CA ASP A 189 9.00 2.84 -0.70
C ASP A 189 8.45 3.83 0.35
N ARG A 190 7.25 3.54 0.87
CA ARG A 190 6.52 4.35 1.86
C ARG A 190 6.13 5.76 1.41
N TYR A 191 5.99 5.99 0.11
CA TYR A 191 5.39 7.20 -0.44
C TYR A 191 4.60 6.87 -1.71
N GLY A 192 3.68 7.75 -2.10
CA GLY A 192 2.86 7.58 -3.30
C GLY A 192 1.37 7.83 -3.03
N ALA A 193 0.53 7.42 -3.97
CA ALA A 193 -0.93 7.48 -3.86
C ALA A 193 -1.49 6.14 -3.37
N ILE A 194 -2.54 6.18 -2.56
CA ILE A 194 -3.30 4.98 -2.19
C ILE A 194 -4.78 5.32 -2.10
N ALA A 195 -5.60 4.57 -2.85
CA ALA A 195 -7.05 4.64 -2.80
C ALA A 195 -7.56 3.20 -2.84
N ILE A 196 -7.95 2.68 -1.67
CA ILE A 196 -8.34 1.28 -1.49
C ILE A 196 -9.78 1.11 -2.02
N PRO A 197 -10.01 0.23 -3.02
CA PRO A 197 -11.36 -0.10 -3.45
C PRO A 197 -12.17 -0.69 -2.30
N ARG A 198 -13.39 -0.19 -2.12
CA ARG A 198 -14.31 -0.58 -1.04
C ARG A 198 -15.21 -1.72 -1.49
N ILE A 199 -15.77 -2.45 -0.52
CA ILE A 199 -16.72 -3.54 -0.78
C ILE A 199 -17.90 -3.01 -1.60
N GLY A 200 -18.27 -3.74 -2.65
CA GLY A 200 -19.33 -3.37 -3.60
C GLY A 200 -18.88 -2.49 -4.77
N MET A 201 -17.64 -1.99 -4.78
CA MET A 201 -17.09 -1.31 -5.97
C MET A 201 -16.83 -2.30 -7.10
N GLU A 202 -17.02 -1.86 -8.35
CA GLU A 202 -16.61 -2.61 -9.53
C GLU A 202 -15.17 -2.27 -9.89
N VAL A 203 -14.35 -3.30 -10.06
CA VAL A 203 -12.93 -3.19 -10.39
C VAL A 203 -12.59 -3.91 -11.68
N LEU A 204 -11.59 -3.37 -12.39
CA LEU A 204 -10.99 -4.01 -13.55
C LEU A 204 -9.83 -4.89 -13.10
N VAL A 205 -9.86 -6.17 -13.45
CA VAL A 205 -8.86 -7.18 -13.13
C VAL A 205 -8.16 -7.64 -14.40
N THR A 206 -6.83 -7.49 -14.43
CA THR A 206 -5.94 -7.99 -15.47
C THR A 206 -5.18 -9.21 -14.96
N PHE A 207 -4.79 -10.10 -15.87
CA PHE A 207 -4.10 -11.35 -15.53
C PHE A 207 -2.67 -11.30 -16.07
N LEU A 208 -1.68 -11.40 -15.19
CA LEU A 208 -0.26 -11.32 -15.59
C LEU A 208 0.06 -12.50 -16.53
N GLU A 209 0.68 -12.23 -17.68
CA GLU A 209 0.91 -13.20 -18.77
C GLU A 209 -0.36 -13.89 -19.31
N GLY A 210 -1.54 -13.35 -18.98
CA GLY A 210 -2.83 -13.97 -19.23
C GLY A 210 -3.13 -15.18 -18.33
N ASP A 211 -2.39 -15.35 -17.23
CA ASP A 211 -2.56 -16.45 -16.29
C ASP A 211 -3.74 -16.19 -15.33
N PRO A 212 -4.83 -17.00 -15.36
CA PRO A 212 -5.96 -16.87 -14.44
C PRO A 212 -5.57 -16.89 -12.95
N ASP A 213 -4.44 -17.53 -12.61
CA ASP A 213 -3.94 -17.65 -11.23
C ASP A 213 -3.14 -16.42 -10.77
N GLN A 214 -2.92 -15.44 -11.66
CA GLN A 214 -2.17 -14.21 -11.36
C GLN A 214 -2.98 -12.94 -11.61
N PRO A 215 -4.11 -12.75 -10.90
CA PRO A 215 -4.93 -11.55 -11.04
C PRO A 215 -4.27 -10.32 -10.41
N LEU A 216 -4.47 -9.17 -11.04
CA LEU A 216 -4.03 -7.84 -10.62
C LEU A 216 -5.17 -6.85 -10.90
N VAL A 217 -5.60 -6.11 -9.89
CA VAL A 217 -6.58 -5.04 -10.07
C VAL A 217 -5.89 -3.83 -10.69
N THR A 218 -6.38 -3.36 -11.84
CA THR A 218 -5.76 -2.28 -12.63
C THR A 218 -6.60 -1.01 -12.71
N GLY A 219 -7.86 -1.04 -12.25
CA GLY A 219 -8.71 0.15 -12.19
C GLY A 219 -10.02 -0.08 -11.44
N CYS A 220 -10.77 1.01 -11.24
CA CYS A 220 -12.14 1.01 -10.71
C CYS A 220 -13.08 1.62 -11.75
N LEU A 221 -14.31 1.13 -11.81
CA LEU A 221 -15.30 1.54 -12.80
C LEU A 221 -16.57 2.05 -12.11
N TYR A 222 -17.18 3.08 -12.70
CA TYR A 222 -18.53 3.50 -12.35
C TYR A 222 -19.54 2.76 -13.23
N HIS A 223 -20.73 2.49 -12.69
CA HIS A 223 -21.84 1.85 -13.40
C HIS A 223 -23.18 2.39 -12.89
N LYS A 224 -24.29 1.75 -13.26
CA LYS A 224 -25.65 2.24 -12.96
C LYS A 224 -25.96 2.37 -11.46
N GLU A 225 -25.37 1.53 -10.62
CA GLU A 225 -25.60 1.55 -9.17
C GLU A 225 -24.50 2.35 -8.45
N ASN A 226 -23.25 2.20 -8.89
CA ASN A 226 -22.13 3.05 -8.47
C ASN A 226 -21.97 4.23 -9.43
N LEU A 227 -22.76 5.28 -9.22
CA LEU A 227 -22.79 6.47 -10.08
C LEU A 227 -21.56 7.36 -9.91
N VAL A 228 -21.26 8.12 -10.95
CA VAL A 228 -20.23 9.17 -10.92
C VAL A 228 -20.55 10.26 -9.88
N PRO A 229 -19.54 10.94 -9.29
CA PRO A 229 -19.76 11.91 -8.20
C PRO A 229 -20.65 13.12 -8.55
N TYR A 230 -20.72 13.48 -9.83
CA TYR A 230 -21.56 14.55 -10.36
C TYR A 230 -22.25 14.09 -11.63
N GLU A 231 -23.47 14.59 -11.86
CA GLU A 231 -24.26 14.23 -13.04
C GLU A 231 -23.51 14.56 -14.34
N LEU A 232 -23.43 13.57 -15.23
CA LEU A 232 -22.86 13.69 -16.57
C LEU A 232 -23.97 13.51 -17.62
N PRO A 233 -23.89 14.22 -18.77
CA PRO A 233 -22.78 15.05 -19.24
C PRO A 233 -22.82 16.52 -18.76
N ALA A 234 -23.76 16.89 -17.89
CA ALA A 234 -23.96 18.28 -17.46
C ALA A 234 -22.69 18.90 -16.83
N ASN A 235 -21.95 18.12 -16.04
CA ASN A 235 -20.75 18.57 -15.33
C ASN A 235 -19.44 18.05 -15.94
N LYS A 236 -19.39 17.87 -17.27
CA LYS A 236 -18.23 17.30 -17.99
C LYS A 236 -16.92 18.09 -17.90
N THR A 237 -16.97 19.33 -17.43
CA THR A 237 -15.81 20.23 -17.23
C THR A 237 -15.23 20.14 -15.81
N ARG A 238 -15.72 19.22 -14.97
CA ARG A 238 -15.23 19.04 -13.60
C ARG A 238 -14.24 17.90 -13.49
N THR A 239 -13.10 18.17 -12.87
CA THR A 239 -12.14 17.18 -12.39
C THR A 239 -12.28 17.05 -10.87
N VAL A 240 -12.41 15.83 -10.35
CA VAL A 240 -12.82 15.62 -8.95
C VAL A 240 -12.05 14.48 -8.29
N PHE A 241 -11.61 14.71 -7.06
CA PHE A 241 -11.23 13.69 -6.10
C PHE A 241 -12.14 13.81 -4.87
N LYS A 242 -13.14 12.92 -4.77
CA LYS A 242 -14.16 12.93 -3.71
C LYS A 242 -14.14 11.62 -2.95
N THR A 243 -14.10 11.73 -1.63
CA THR A 243 -14.08 10.60 -0.69
C THR A 243 -15.42 10.44 0.00
N LEU A 244 -15.60 9.36 0.76
CA LEU A 244 -16.80 9.13 1.57
C LEU A 244 -16.36 8.74 2.98
N SER A 245 -16.92 9.38 4.02
CA SER A 245 -16.68 8.98 5.41
C SER A 245 -17.05 7.50 5.61
N SER A 246 -16.29 6.80 6.44
CA SER A 246 -16.48 5.37 6.73
C SER A 246 -16.26 5.11 8.22
N PRO A 247 -17.01 4.19 8.84
CA PRO A 247 -18.19 3.49 8.30
C PRO A 247 -19.48 4.33 8.34
N GLY A 248 -20.50 3.97 7.55
CA GLY A 248 -21.87 4.51 7.61
C GLY A 248 -22.06 5.86 6.90
N GLY A 249 -21.30 6.12 5.83
CA GLY A 249 -21.00 7.47 5.32
C GLY A 249 -22.14 8.51 5.28
N GLY A 250 -21.96 9.59 6.06
CA GLY A 250 -22.80 10.79 6.11
C GLY A 250 -22.02 12.11 5.90
N GLY A 251 -20.86 12.02 5.22
CA GLY A 251 -19.95 13.14 4.97
C GLY A 251 -18.87 12.81 3.93
N TYR A 252 -18.12 13.81 3.45
CA TYR A 252 -17.10 13.64 2.41
C TYR A 252 -15.96 14.66 2.49
N ASN A 253 -14.75 14.29 2.05
CA ASN A 253 -13.71 15.25 1.70
C ASN A 253 -13.60 15.36 0.17
N GLU A 254 -13.33 16.54 -0.36
CA GLU A 254 -13.32 16.78 -1.80
C GLU A 254 -12.30 17.83 -2.24
N LEU A 255 -11.57 17.51 -3.31
CA LEU A 255 -10.89 18.48 -4.17
C LEU A 255 -11.58 18.46 -5.54
N ARG A 256 -12.10 19.61 -5.97
CA ARG A 256 -12.79 19.77 -7.25
C ARG A 256 -12.22 20.96 -8.02
N ILE A 257 -11.99 20.76 -9.31
CA ILE A 257 -11.52 21.77 -10.24
C ILE A 257 -12.58 21.88 -11.35
N GLU A 258 -13.13 23.08 -11.54
CA GLU A 258 -14.09 23.41 -12.60
C GLU A 258 -13.37 24.19 -13.70
N ASP A 259 -13.42 23.66 -14.93
CA ASP A 259 -12.76 24.22 -16.12
C ASP A 259 -13.73 24.94 -17.06
N LYS A 260 -14.98 25.18 -16.63
CA LYS A 260 -15.93 25.96 -17.42
C LYS A 260 -15.46 27.41 -17.53
N LYS A 261 -15.12 27.81 -18.76
CA LYS A 261 -14.64 29.17 -19.09
C LYS A 261 -15.53 30.28 -18.51
N GLY A 262 -14.93 31.20 -17.74
CA GLY A 262 -15.61 32.32 -17.09
C GLY A 262 -16.34 31.94 -15.79
N ALA A 263 -16.25 30.69 -15.37
CA ALA A 263 -16.81 30.16 -14.14
C ALA A 263 -15.85 29.15 -13.48
N GLU A 264 -14.54 29.30 -13.73
CA GLU A 264 -13.50 28.44 -13.19
C GLU A 264 -13.47 28.50 -11.67
N GLN A 265 -13.29 27.34 -11.02
CA GLN A 265 -13.29 27.26 -9.56
C GLN A 265 -12.46 26.08 -9.07
N ILE A 266 -11.67 26.32 -8.03
CA ILE A 266 -11.15 25.24 -7.18
C ILE A 266 -11.99 25.22 -5.91
N TYR A 267 -12.58 24.07 -5.60
CA TYR A 267 -13.35 23.83 -4.38
C TYR A 267 -12.63 22.79 -3.54
N LEU A 268 -12.36 23.15 -2.29
CA LEU A 268 -11.76 22.28 -1.29
C LEU A 268 -12.75 22.14 -0.14
N HIS A 269 -13.07 20.90 0.22
CA HIS A 269 -13.96 20.58 1.33
C HIS A 269 -13.31 19.58 2.28
N ALA A 270 -13.21 19.97 3.55
CA ALA A 270 -12.85 19.10 4.65
C ALA A 270 -14.10 18.85 5.50
N GLN A 271 -14.44 17.58 5.71
CA GLN A 271 -15.63 17.21 6.50
C GLN A 271 -15.47 17.51 7.99
N ARG A 272 -14.23 17.56 8.48
CA ARG A 272 -13.91 17.74 9.90
C ARG A 272 -12.84 18.80 10.09
N ASP A 273 -11.56 18.42 10.03
CA ASP A 273 -10.43 19.31 10.25
C ASP A 273 -9.66 19.51 8.93
N TRP A 274 -9.07 20.70 8.76
CA TRP A 274 -8.15 21.02 7.68
C TRP A 274 -6.86 21.58 8.29
N ASP A 275 -5.79 20.79 8.22
CA ASP A 275 -4.47 21.18 8.69
C ASP A 275 -3.56 21.50 7.51
N GLU A 276 -2.94 22.68 7.54
CA GLU A 276 -1.97 23.13 6.55
C GLU A 276 -0.61 23.35 7.23
N ASN A 277 0.41 22.56 6.86
CA ASN A 277 1.77 22.69 7.36
C ASN A 277 2.74 23.07 6.22
N VAL A 278 3.41 24.22 6.34
CA VAL A 278 4.32 24.77 5.33
C VAL A 278 5.68 25.02 5.97
N GLU A 279 6.67 24.19 5.61
CA GLU A 279 8.02 24.19 6.23
C GLU A 279 8.91 25.37 5.80
N HIS A 280 8.51 26.15 4.80
CA HIS A 280 9.29 27.28 4.31
C HIS A 280 8.40 28.51 4.06
N ASP A 281 8.06 28.82 2.80
CA ASP A 281 7.29 30.03 2.46
C ASP A 281 5.87 29.69 2.01
N GLN A 282 4.87 30.32 2.62
CA GLN A 282 3.53 30.41 2.06
C GLN A 282 3.37 31.74 1.31
N LYS A 283 2.95 31.70 0.05
CA LYS A 283 2.68 32.90 -0.77
C LYS A 283 1.25 32.87 -1.28
N ILE A 284 0.47 33.89 -0.92
CA ILE A 284 -0.93 34.03 -1.34
C ILE A 284 -1.09 35.33 -2.14
N ARG A 285 -1.58 35.22 -3.37
CA ARG A 285 -1.96 36.35 -4.22
C ARG A 285 -3.40 36.19 -4.67
N VAL A 286 -4.26 37.09 -4.23
CA VAL A 286 -5.66 37.15 -4.66
C VAL A 286 -5.81 38.33 -5.61
N GLY A 287 -6.27 38.07 -6.84
CA GLY A 287 -6.40 39.09 -7.89
C GLY A 287 -7.63 39.99 -7.76
N ASN A 288 -8.57 39.61 -6.89
CA ASN A 288 -9.79 40.37 -6.60
C ASN A 288 -10.03 40.35 -5.07
N GLU A 289 -11.11 39.71 -4.60
CA GLU A 289 -11.52 39.73 -3.20
C GLU A 289 -11.17 38.43 -2.45
N ARG A 290 -10.84 38.57 -1.15
CA ARG A 290 -10.73 37.46 -0.20
C ARG A 290 -11.81 37.63 0.87
N HIS A 291 -12.60 36.58 1.09
CA HIS A 291 -13.63 36.51 2.12
C HIS A 291 -13.31 35.37 3.07
N ASP A 292 -13.08 35.71 4.35
CA ASP A 292 -12.83 34.75 5.41
C ASP A 292 -13.96 34.85 6.44
N THR A 293 -14.65 33.74 6.70
CA THR A 293 -15.67 33.64 7.75
C THR A 293 -15.27 32.56 8.72
N VAL A 294 -15.16 32.92 9.99
CA VAL A 294 -14.87 31.99 11.10
C VAL A 294 -16.00 32.12 12.11
N GLU A 295 -16.76 31.05 12.32
CA GLU A 295 -17.95 31.08 13.19
C GLU A 295 -17.61 31.13 14.68
N LYS A 296 -16.43 30.63 15.05
CA LYS A 296 -15.94 30.60 16.43
C LYS A 296 -14.72 31.49 16.58
N ASN A 297 -13.62 30.92 17.06
CA ASN A 297 -12.44 31.68 17.44
C ASN A 297 -11.38 31.63 16.32
N THR A 298 -10.71 32.76 16.12
CA THR A 298 -9.46 32.82 15.37
C THR A 298 -8.32 33.12 16.34
N TYR A 299 -7.23 32.37 16.22
CA TYR A 299 -5.99 32.63 16.95
C TYR A 299 -4.84 32.79 15.95
N THR A 300 -4.03 33.81 16.15
CA THR A 300 -2.87 34.10 15.30
C THR A 300 -1.68 34.44 16.20
N GLU A 301 -0.60 33.65 16.11
CA GLU A 301 0.67 33.94 16.76
C GLU A 301 1.74 34.21 15.69
N LEU A 302 2.32 35.41 15.74
CA LEU A 302 3.43 35.81 14.88
C LEU A 302 4.66 35.98 15.75
N LYS A 303 5.61 35.04 15.65
CA LYS A 303 6.77 34.98 16.56
C LYS A 303 7.86 36.02 16.29
N ALA A 304 7.78 36.73 15.18
CA ALA A 304 8.78 37.72 14.78
C ALA A 304 8.12 39.04 14.41
N LYS A 305 8.13 39.40 13.12
CA LYS A 305 7.67 40.70 12.64
C LYS A 305 6.38 40.55 11.86
N GLU A 306 5.42 41.41 12.17
CA GLU A 306 4.27 41.68 11.30
C GLU A 306 4.51 43.04 10.61
N HIS A 307 4.35 43.07 9.28
CA HIS A 307 4.26 44.32 8.55
C HIS A 307 2.97 44.33 7.76
N ARG A 308 2.07 45.26 8.11
CA ARG A 308 0.75 45.39 7.49
C ARG A 308 0.58 46.78 6.90
N THR A 309 0.48 46.85 5.58
CA THR A 309 0.13 48.08 4.86
C THR A 309 -1.34 48.01 4.43
N THR A 310 -2.10 49.08 4.65
CA THR A 310 -3.45 49.25 4.12
C THR A 310 -3.49 50.60 3.42
N ILE A 311 -3.82 50.60 2.12
CA ILE A 311 -3.75 51.80 1.27
C ILE A 311 -4.99 52.69 1.44
N ALA A 312 -6.16 52.06 1.54
CA ALA A 312 -7.44 52.73 1.73
C ALA A 312 -7.91 52.57 3.18
N ASP A 313 -9.23 52.51 3.39
CA ASP A 313 -9.81 52.41 4.71
C ASP A 313 -9.47 51.10 5.42
N ARG A 314 -9.10 51.19 6.70
CA ARG A 314 -9.20 50.10 7.67
C ARG A 314 -10.39 50.39 8.58
N LYS A 315 -11.43 49.55 8.52
CA LYS A 315 -12.60 49.60 9.42
C LYS A 315 -12.55 48.42 10.39
N SER A 316 -12.68 48.68 11.68
CA SER A 316 -12.73 47.66 12.73
C SER A 316 -13.85 47.99 13.70
N GLU A 317 -14.75 47.04 13.92
CA GLU A 317 -15.82 47.11 14.92
C GLU A 317 -15.54 46.04 15.98
N VAL A 318 -15.37 46.47 17.23
CA VAL A 318 -15.26 45.58 18.38
C VAL A 318 -16.46 45.84 19.28
N ARG A 319 -17.28 44.81 19.48
CA ARG A 319 -18.56 44.93 20.21
C ARG A 319 -18.42 44.77 21.72
N MET A 320 -17.43 43.99 22.15
CA MET A 320 -17.14 43.73 23.56
C MET A 320 -15.88 44.51 23.95
N ASP A 321 -14.89 43.86 24.56
CA ASP A 321 -13.68 44.51 25.03
C ASP A 321 -12.58 44.46 23.94
N ASP A 322 -11.86 45.57 23.76
CA ASP A 322 -10.60 45.65 23.02
C ASP A 322 -9.46 45.92 24.00
N HIS A 323 -8.41 45.09 23.97
CA HIS A 323 -7.26 45.17 24.88
C HIS A 323 -5.97 45.31 24.07
N LEU A 324 -5.21 46.38 24.34
CA LEU A 324 -3.92 46.63 23.70
C LEU A 324 -2.82 46.76 24.76
N THR A 325 -1.85 45.85 24.71
CA THR A 325 -0.63 45.90 25.53
C THR A 325 0.56 46.10 24.62
N ILE A 326 1.35 47.13 24.88
CA ILE A 326 2.58 47.43 24.13
C ILE A 326 3.72 47.46 25.13
N GLY A 327 4.72 46.59 24.93
CA GLY A 327 5.84 46.43 25.87
C GLY A 327 6.84 47.59 25.84
N GLU A 328 6.94 48.28 24.71
CA GLU A 328 7.81 49.44 24.53
C GLU A 328 7.00 50.66 24.09
N ASN A 329 7.03 51.01 22.79
CA ASN A 329 6.52 52.28 22.29
C ASN A 329 5.32 52.10 21.37
N GLN A 330 4.29 52.94 21.58
CA GLN A 330 3.22 53.16 20.61
C GLN A 330 3.43 54.50 19.92
N HIS A 331 3.62 54.49 18.60
CA HIS A 331 3.62 55.70 17.80
C HIS A 331 2.31 55.79 17.00
N VAL A 332 1.56 56.88 17.20
CA VAL A 332 0.35 57.18 16.44
C VAL A 332 0.54 58.52 15.75
N LYS A 333 0.50 58.53 14.42
CA LYS A 333 0.54 59.74 13.60
C LYS A 333 -0.69 59.77 12.71
N LEU A 334 -1.45 60.86 12.78
CA LEU A 334 -2.69 61.06 12.04
C LEU A 334 -2.58 62.33 11.20
N GLY A 335 -3.16 62.32 10.00
CA GLY A 335 -3.13 63.47 9.09
C GLY A 335 -4.14 64.56 9.43
N THR A 336 -5.24 64.22 10.12
CA THR A 336 -6.36 65.15 10.34
C THR A 336 -6.79 65.21 11.80
N ALA A 337 -7.34 64.12 12.35
CA ALA A 337 -7.87 64.14 13.72
C ALA A 337 -7.83 62.75 14.36
N GLN A 338 -7.70 62.73 15.69
CA GLN A 338 -8.06 61.61 16.54
C GLN A 338 -9.36 61.95 17.26
N LEU A 339 -10.45 61.26 16.95
CA LEU A 339 -11.74 61.47 17.59
C LEU A 339 -12.02 60.28 18.51
N THR A 340 -12.20 60.55 19.80
CA THR A 340 -12.48 59.50 20.79
C THR A 340 -13.67 59.90 21.65
N SER A 341 -14.67 59.04 21.76
CA SER A 341 -15.87 59.24 22.58
C SER A 341 -16.01 58.07 23.55
N PHE A 342 -16.25 58.37 24.82
CA PHE A 342 -16.33 57.39 25.90
C PHE A 342 -17.68 57.52 26.61
N GLY A 343 -18.31 56.38 26.93
CA GLY A 343 -19.60 56.38 27.62
C GLY A 343 -19.52 56.70 29.12
N LYS A 344 -18.38 56.43 29.77
CA LYS A 344 -18.22 56.63 31.22
C LYS A 344 -16.96 57.40 31.61
N GLU A 345 -15.79 56.94 31.17
CA GLU A 345 -14.50 57.46 31.65
C GLU A 345 -13.42 57.38 30.57
N ILE A 346 -12.52 58.36 30.57
CA ILE A 346 -11.18 58.28 30.00
C ILE A 346 -10.17 58.50 31.13
N HIS A 347 -9.23 57.57 31.32
CA HIS A 347 -8.19 57.66 32.35
C HIS A 347 -6.81 57.67 31.69
N LEU A 348 -6.14 58.82 31.74
CA LEU A 348 -4.76 59.00 31.27
C LEU A 348 -3.82 59.06 32.48
N LYS A 349 -3.05 58.00 32.72
CA LYS A 349 -2.10 57.90 33.82
C LYS A 349 -0.67 57.73 33.29
N ALA A 350 0.23 58.61 33.69
CA ALA A 350 1.67 58.44 33.54
C ALA A 350 2.35 58.53 34.90
N TRP A 351 3.41 57.76 35.11
CA TRP A 351 4.16 57.74 36.38
C TRP A 351 5.08 58.96 36.55
N ASP A 352 5.65 59.45 35.45
CA ASP A 352 6.58 60.57 35.47
C ASP A 352 5.91 61.83 34.91
N LYS A 353 5.58 61.85 33.61
CA LYS A 353 5.11 63.05 32.92
C LYS A 353 3.98 62.78 31.94
N ILE A 354 2.97 63.66 31.94
CA ILE A 354 2.03 63.86 30.84
C ILE A 354 2.32 65.22 30.22
N VAL A 355 2.49 65.27 28.90
CA VAL A 355 2.63 66.53 28.15
C VAL A 355 1.53 66.60 27.10
N ILE A 356 0.65 67.58 27.23
CA ILE A 356 -0.38 67.88 26.24
C ILE A 356 0.00 69.21 25.59
N VAL A 357 0.32 69.18 24.30
CA VAL A 357 0.67 70.37 23.52
C VAL A 357 -0.40 70.58 22.47
N ALA A 358 -0.97 71.78 22.42
CA ALA A 358 -1.82 72.23 21.33
C ALA A 358 -1.19 73.45 20.67
N GLY A 359 -1.28 73.56 19.34
CA GLY A 359 -0.65 74.65 18.60
C GLY A 359 -1.39 75.98 18.73
N MET A 360 -2.72 75.97 18.63
CA MET A 360 -3.55 77.18 18.68
C MET A 360 -4.34 77.31 19.97
N GLU A 361 -4.96 76.22 20.42
CA GLU A 361 -5.86 76.23 21.57
C GLU A 361 -5.87 74.88 22.28
N LEU A 362 -5.76 74.88 23.60
CA LEU A 362 -6.09 73.75 24.45
C LEU A 362 -7.30 74.10 25.32
N THR A 363 -8.40 73.39 25.17
CA THR A 363 -9.63 73.61 25.95
C THR A 363 -10.04 72.35 26.70
N VAL A 364 -10.23 72.48 28.01
CA VAL A 364 -10.78 71.44 28.90
C VAL A 364 -12.13 71.94 29.41
N LYS A 365 -13.23 71.23 29.13
CA LYS A 365 -14.59 71.64 29.49
C LYS A 365 -15.30 70.55 30.29
N ALA A 366 -15.98 70.92 31.36
CA ALA A 366 -16.79 70.01 32.18
C ALA A 366 -17.95 70.75 32.88
N GLY A 367 -19.17 70.21 32.81
CA GLY A 367 -20.32 70.71 33.61
C GLY A 367 -20.62 72.21 33.48
N GLY A 368 -20.41 72.81 32.30
CA GLY A 368 -20.58 74.25 32.08
C GLY A 368 -19.36 75.13 32.45
N SER A 369 -18.32 74.56 33.07
CA SER A 369 -17.04 75.22 33.33
C SER A 369 -16.00 74.86 32.26
N PHE A 370 -15.02 75.71 32.03
CA PHE A 370 -13.89 75.40 31.15
C PHE A 370 -12.58 76.09 31.55
N ILE A 371 -11.48 75.49 31.11
CA ILE A 371 -10.14 76.08 31.08
C ILE A 371 -9.73 76.11 29.62
N LYS A 372 -9.38 77.27 29.10
CA LYS A 372 -8.91 77.46 27.73
C LYS A 372 -7.55 78.14 27.76
N LEU A 373 -6.59 77.58 27.02
CA LEU A 373 -5.27 78.14 26.79
C LEU A 373 -5.17 78.48 25.31
N ASP A 374 -4.88 79.73 24.98
CA ASP A 374 -4.64 80.20 23.61
C ASP A 374 -3.57 81.30 23.60
N ALA A 375 -3.39 81.97 22.45
CA ALA A 375 -2.42 83.06 22.32
C ALA A 375 -2.69 84.27 23.23
N GLY A 376 -3.92 84.42 23.76
CA GLY A 376 -4.31 85.48 24.69
C GLY A 376 -4.06 85.14 26.16
N GLY A 377 -3.69 83.89 26.49
CA GLY A 377 -3.36 83.45 27.85
C GLY A 377 -4.24 82.31 28.35
N ILE A 378 -4.44 82.26 29.68
CA ILE A 378 -5.27 81.23 30.34
C ILE A 378 -6.61 81.84 30.75
N THR A 379 -7.69 81.35 30.17
CA THR A 379 -9.07 81.70 30.53
C THR A 379 -9.67 80.59 31.40
N VAL A 380 -10.16 80.93 32.59
CA VAL A 380 -10.83 79.99 33.50
C VAL A 380 -12.23 80.52 33.81
N VAL A 381 -13.27 79.74 33.49
CA VAL A 381 -14.67 80.12 33.68
C VAL A 381 -15.42 79.01 34.40
N GLY A 382 -16.15 79.35 35.46
CA GLY A 382 -17.04 78.46 36.19
C GLY A 382 -17.80 79.17 37.32
N PRO A 383 -18.89 78.58 37.87
CA PRO A 383 -19.68 79.21 38.94
C PRO A 383 -18.88 79.48 40.22
N VAL A 384 -17.93 78.61 40.54
CA VAL A 384 -17.00 78.72 41.69
C VAL A 384 -15.62 78.23 41.24
N ILE A 385 -14.59 79.05 41.41
CA ILE A 385 -13.19 78.70 41.13
C ILE A 385 -12.45 78.64 42.48
N LYS A 386 -11.99 77.45 42.87
CA LYS A 386 -11.19 77.24 44.08
C LYS A 386 -9.71 77.15 43.72
N ILE A 387 -8.90 78.10 44.18
CA ILE A 387 -7.44 78.10 44.04
C ILE A 387 -6.85 77.94 45.44
N ASN A 388 -6.03 76.90 45.66
CA ASN A 388 -5.44 76.56 46.96
C ASN A 388 -6.45 76.38 48.12
N ALA A 389 -7.72 76.11 47.83
CA ALA A 389 -8.77 75.86 48.82
C ALA A 389 -9.18 74.37 48.78
N GLY A 390 -9.28 73.74 49.95
CA GLY A 390 -9.38 72.27 50.13
C GLY A 390 -10.35 71.53 49.21
N GLY A 391 -9.95 70.31 48.85
CA GLY A 391 -10.68 69.33 48.04
C GLY A 391 -9.88 68.03 47.90
N SER A 392 -10.52 66.94 47.46
CA SER A 392 -9.88 65.66 47.14
C SER A 392 -9.79 65.46 45.63
N ALA A 393 -8.70 64.88 45.14
CA ALA A 393 -8.59 64.49 43.73
C ALA A 393 -9.64 63.42 43.37
N GLY A 394 -10.15 63.44 42.15
CA GLY A 394 -10.91 62.31 41.61
C GLY A 394 -10.02 61.08 41.45
N SER A 395 -10.58 59.89 41.60
CA SER A 395 -9.89 58.62 41.34
C SER A 395 -10.36 58.03 40.00
N GLY A 396 -9.43 57.67 39.13
CA GLY A 396 -9.75 56.92 37.92
C GLY A 396 -9.78 55.40 38.16
N THR A 397 -10.47 54.67 37.30
CA THR A 397 -10.51 53.19 37.36
C THR A 397 -9.15 52.57 36.99
N GLY A 398 -8.79 51.44 37.61
CA GLY A 398 -7.53 50.74 37.35
C GLY A 398 -7.50 49.98 36.00
N ILE A 399 -6.31 49.70 35.48
CA ILE A 399 -6.14 48.92 34.23
C ILE A 399 -6.42 47.43 34.50
N GLY A 400 -7.42 46.86 33.83
CA GLY A 400 -7.78 45.43 33.91
C GLY A 400 -7.55 44.69 32.58
N ILE A 401 -6.30 44.52 32.15
CA ILE A 401 -5.97 43.79 30.92
C ILE A 401 -6.26 42.29 31.10
N LYS A 402 -6.97 41.70 30.14
CA LYS A 402 -7.13 40.25 30.03
C LYS A 402 -6.05 39.70 29.10
N PRO A 403 -5.19 38.76 29.53
CA PRO A 403 -4.18 38.16 28.65
C PRO A 403 -4.86 37.28 27.58
N PRO A 404 -4.27 37.16 26.37
CA PRO A 404 -4.74 36.21 25.39
C PRO A 404 -4.62 34.78 25.93
N VAL A 405 -5.61 33.95 25.63
CA VAL A 405 -5.63 32.53 26.02
C VAL A 405 -4.81 31.75 24.99
N LEU A 406 -3.93 30.86 25.45
CA LEU A 406 -3.15 29.98 24.58
C LEU A 406 -4.08 29.03 23.82
N PRO A 407 -3.84 28.78 22.52
CA PRO A 407 -4.61 27.80 21.77
C PRO A 407 -4.29 26.38 22.26
N GLY A 408 -5.20 25.45 22.02
CA GLY A 408 -4.84 24.03 22.02
C GLY A 408 -3.77 23.78 20.95
N ALA A 409 -2.88 22.81 21.18
CA ALA A 409 -1.88 22.45 20.19
C ALA A 409 -2.57 22.04 18.87
N ALA A 410 -2.05 22.49 17.74
CA ALA A 410 -2.38 21.87 16.45
C ALA A 410 -2.03 20.38 16.52
N ASP A 411 -2.75 19.56 15.74
CA ASP A 411 -2.46 18.12 15.72
C ASP A 411 -0.99 17.92 15.35
N SER A 412 -0.25 17.27 16.26
CA SER A 412 1.18 17.00 16.09
C SER A 412 1.39 15.67 15.39
N ASP A 413 0.48 15.31 14.48
CA ASP A 413 0.52 14.07 13.73
C ASP A 413 1.86 13.99 13.00
N ILE A 414 2.73 13.13 13.51
CA ILE A 414 4.04 12.85 12.95
C ILE A 414 3.79 12.18 11.60
N ALA A 415 4.24 12.81 10.50
CA ALA A 415 4.27 12.15 9.20
C ALA A 415 4.87 10.74 9.37
N GLY A 416 4.07 9.71 9.05
CA GLY A 416 4.27 8.35 9.52
C GLY A 416 5.75 7.93 9.53
N GLU A 417 6.27 7.61 10.71
CA GLU A 417 7.68 7.23 10.86
C GLU A 417 8.03 6.05 9.93
N TYR A 418 9.19 6.16 9.31
CA TYR A 418 9.86 5.07 8.61
C TYR A 418 10.13 3.94 9.63
N ARG A 419 9.19 3.00 9.80
CA ARG A 419 9.46 1.77 10.56
C ARG A 419 10.54 0.97 9.82
N LEU A 420 11.80 1.14 10.24
CA LEU A 420 12.85 0.14 10.05
C LEU A 420 12.36 -1.14 10.72
N ARG A 421 12.07 -2.18 9.93
CA ARG A 421 11.94 -3.52 10.51
C ARG A 421 13.29 -3.90 11.13
N LEU A 422 13.20 -4.34 12.38
CA LEU A 422 14.27 -4.99 13.11
C LEU A 422 14.94 -6.06 12.25
N SER A 423 16.27 -6.05 12.36
CA SER A 423 17.21 -7.00 11.79
C SER A 423 16.87 -8.45 12.14
N ALA A 424 17.22 -9.32 11.18
CA ALA A 424 17.14 -10.76 11.26
C ALA A 424 17.73 -11.32 12.57
N VAL A 425 17.00 -12.25 13.20
CA VAL A 425 17.54 -13.12 14.23
C VAL A 425 18.21 -14.33 13.55
N PRO A 426 19.53 -14.54 13.64
CA PRO A 426 20.13 -15.83 13.33
C PRO A 426 20.09 -16.74 14.57
N PRO A 427 19.98 -18.07 14.39
CA PRO A 427 19.90 -19.01 15.51
C PRO A 427 21.25 -19.11 16.23
N ARG A 428 21.24 -18.94 17.56
CA ARG A 428 22.40 -19.20 18.41
C ARG A 428 22.72 -20.70 18.43
N ARG A 429 23.90 -21.06 17.90
CA ARG A 429 24.59 -22.32 18.24
C ARG A 429 25.22 -22.17 19.64
N CYS A 430 24.81 -23.00 20.59
CA CYS A 430 25.59 -23.26 21.79
C CYS A 430 26.60 -24.38 21.50
N ARG A 431 27.90 -24.05 21.49
CA ARG A 431 28.99 -24.98 21.78
C ARG A 431 29.82 -24.38 22.91
N HIS A 432 29.93 -25.11 24.01
CA HIS A 432 31.12 -25.10 24.84
C HIS A 432 31.55 -26.57 25.02
N ARG A 433 32.80 -26.83 24.63
CA ARG A 433 33.59 -28.04 24.88
C ARG A 433 34.52 -27.75 26.06
N GLN A 434 34.96 -28.84 26.71
CA GLN A 434 36.25 -29.12 27.38
C GLN A 434 36.01 -29.65 28.81
N CYS A 435 36.71 -30.67 29.33
CA CYS A 435 37.75 -31.56 28.79
C CYS A 435 38.05 -32.66 29.84
N ALA A 436 38.78 -33.70 29.37
CA ALA A 436 39.71 -34.60 30.08
C ALA A 436 39.12 -35.80 30.86
N ARG A 437 39.75 -36.99 30.94
CA ARG A 437 40.71 -37.81 30.14
C ARG A 437 41.05 -39.03 31.04
N ASN A 438 41.00 -40.25 30.47
CA ASN A 438 41.76 -41.49 30.76
C ASN A 438 41.67 -42.11 32.20
N ALA A 439 41.70 -43.42 32.48
CA ALA A 439 42.52 -44.50 31.94
C ALA A 439 42.07 -45.92 32.42
N TRP A 440 42.13 -46.91 31.50
CA TRP A 440 42.66 -48.28 31.62
C TRP A 440 42.23 -49.28 32.73
N HIS A 441 41.64 -50.43 32.32
CA HIS A 441 42.20 -51.81 32.39
C HIS A 441 41.21 -52.86 31.78
N GLY A 442 41.70 -53.83 30.98
CA GLY A 442 40.95 -54.93 30.32
C GLY A 442 40.87 -56.23 31.15
N PRO A 443 40.83 -57.46 30.58
CA PRO A 443 40.37 -57.93 29.25
C PRO A 443 39.41 -59.16 29.30
N ASN A 444 38.86 -59.54 28.13
CA ASN A 444 38.36 -60.87 27.66
C ASN A 444 37.53 -61.80 28.57
N VAL A 445 36.31 -62.17 28.11
CA VAL A 445 35.83 -63.56 27.84
C VAL A 445 34.43 -63.49 27.20
N THR A 446 34.21 -64.30 26.15
CA THR A 446 32.90 -64.51 25.50
C THR A 446 32.35 -65.87 25.93
N LEU A 447 31.07 -65.98 26.31
CA LEU A 447 30.28 -67.23 26.21
C LEU A 447 28.77 -66.96 26.23
N ARG A 448 28.06 -67.72 25.38
CA ARG A 448 26.65 -67.62 24.97
C ARG A 448 25.71 -68.50 25.81
N LEU A 449 24.40 -68.23 25.67
CA LEU A 449 23.19 -69.11 25.73
C LEU A 449 22.19 -68.91 26.90
N TRP A 450 21.14 -68.12 26.61
CA TRP A 450 19.69 -68.48 26.49
C TRP A 450 18.89 -69.15 27.66
N PRO A 451 17.53 -69.11 27.62
CA PRO A 451 16.67 -68.25 28.46
C PRO A 451 15.87 -69.05 29.52
N HIS A 452 15.24 -68.37 30.50
CA HIS A 452 13.94 -68.83 30.99
C HIS A 452 13.15 -67.76 31.75
N ASP A 453 11.88 -67.75 31.37
CA ASP A 453 10.72 -67.01 31.85
C ASP A 453 10.28 -67.42 33.27
N LYS A 454 9.74 -66.46 34.04
CA LYS A 454 8.55 -66.58 34.92
C LYS A 454 8.42 -65.35 35.83
N GLY A 455 7.33 -64.61 35.62
CA GLY A 455 6.88 -63.57 36.56
C GLY A 455 6.34 -64.14 37.87
N ARG A 456 6.15 -63.24 38.85
CA ARG A 456 4.95 -63.05 39.68
C ARG A 456 5.19 -62.00 40.78
N HIS A 457 4.29 -61.00 40.79
CA HIS A 457 3.55 -60.43 41.91
C HIS A 457 4.22 -59.85 43.18
N HIS A 458 3.75 -58.62 43.47
CA HIS A 458 3.44 -57.98 44.76
C HIS A 458 4.57 -57.68 45.75
N ALA A 459 4.91 -56.39 45.87
CA ALA A 459 4.37 -55.50 46.91
C ALA A 459 4.41 -54.06 46.40
#